data_AF-A0A1B2HQD2-F1
#
_entry.id   AF-A0A1B2HQD2-F1
#
_cell.length_a   1.000
_cell.length_b   1.000
_cell.length_c   1.000
_cell.angle_alpha   90.00
_cell.angle_beta   90.00
_cell.angle_gamma   90.00
#
_symmetry.space_group_name_H-M   'P 1'
#
loop_
_entity.id
_entity.type
_entity.pdbx_description
1 polymer ?
#
loop_
_entity_poly.entity_id
_entity_poly.type
_entity_poly.pdbx_seq_one_letter_code
_entity_poly.pdbx_strand_id
1 'polypeptide(L)'
;MEAAATGLPLAYEFVDPLLAHHVADTISWGALADQVAAGGSGIAGVMIESYLADGNQKTPERHDLSLTDACLGWHRTAPLLETLARSRSAAVSATVRA
;
A
#
# COMPACT_ATOMS: atom_id res chain seq x y z
N MET A 1 -12.06 14.55 -5.84
CA MET A 1 -13.24 13.71 -5.54
C MET A 1 -14.03 13.29 -6.79
N GLU A 2 -13.91 14.01 -7.91
CA GLU A 2 -14.69 13.74 -9.14
C GLU A 2 -14.31 12.45 -9.87
N ALA A 3 -13.03 12.05 -9.82
CA ALA A 3 -12.57 10.81 -10.45
C ALA A 3 -13.21 9.55 -9.83
N ALA A 4 -13.44 9.53 -8.52
CA ALA A 4 -14.02 8.38 -7.80
C ALA A 4 -15.48 8.07 -8.22
N ALA A 5 -16.19 9.04 -8.81
CA ALA A 5 -17.56 8.89 -9.27
C ALA A 5 -17.68 8.15 -10.62
N THR A 6 -16.57 7.89 -11.31
CA THR A 6 -16.57 7.31 -12.66
C THR A 6 -16.79 5.80 -12.69
N GLY A 7 -16.71 5.11 -11.54
CA GLY A 7 -16.81 3.64 -11.45
C GLY A 7 -15.65 2.89 -12.13
N LEU A 8 -14.69 3.61 -12.71
CA LEU A 8 -13.47 3.04 -13.25
C LEU A 8 -12.52 2.71 -12.10
N PRO A 9 -11.85 1.55 -12.12
CA PRO A 9 -10.82 1.22 -11.15
C PRO A 9 -9.67 2.24 -11.29
N LEU A 10 -9.64 3.22 -10.39
CA LEU A 10 -8.56 4.18 -10.32
C LEU A 10 -7.38 3.55 -9.57
N ALA A 11 -6.22 3.51 -10.21
CA ALA A 11 -4.97 3.33 -9.51
C ALA A 11 -4.68 4.63 -8.77
N TYR A 12 -4.99 4.69 -7.47
CA TYR A 12 -4.57 5.80 -6.64
C TYR A 12 -3.13 5.52 -6.23
N GLU A 13 -2.18 6.23 -6.82
CA GLU A 13 -0.84 6.37 -6.27
C GLU A 13 -0.99 7.17 -4.97
N PHE A 14 -1.15 6.50 -3.83
CA PHE A 14 -1.03 7.18 -2.53
C PHE A 14 0.44 7.37 -2.23
N VAL A 15 1.09 8.25 -3.00
CA VAL A 15 2.36 8.87 -2.63
C VAL A 15 1.95 10.23 -2.10
N ASP A 16 1.87 10.36 -0.78
CA ASP A 16 1.73 11.66 -0.13
C ASP A 16 3.15 12.25 0.05
N PRO A 17 3.58 13.20 -0.80
CA PRO A 17 4.90 13.82 -0.67
C PRO A 17 5.00 14.80 0.51
N LEU A 18 3.90 15.10 1.22
CA LEU A 18 3.85 16.05 2.33
C LEU A 18 3.88 15.40 3.72
N LEU A 19 3.67 14.09 3.82
CA LEU A 19 3.64 13.36 5.09
C LEU A 19 4.61 12.17 5.11
N ALA A 20 5.87 12.44 4.80
CA ALA A 20 6.97 11.55 5.13
C ALA A 20 7.10 11.39 6.66
N HIS A 21 6.51 10.33 7.20
CA HIS A 21 7.07 9.58 8.32
C HIS A 21 6.36 8.23 8.42
N HIS A 22 7.17 7.18 8.42
CA HIS A 22 6.86 5.75 8.29
C HIS A 22 5.86 5.13 9.30
N VAL A 23 5.13 5.96 10.06
CA VAL A 23 4.06 5.61 10.98
C VAL A 23 2.69 5.87 10.33
N ALA A 24 2.59 6.83 9.41
CA ALA A 24 1.36 7.11 8.66
C ALA A 24 1.02 6.00 7.66
N ASP A 25 2.04 5.32 7.12
CA ASP A 25 1.87 4.21 6.17
C ASP A 25 1.02 3.09 6.78
N THR A 26 1.30 2.60 7.98
CA THR A 26 0.55 1.47 8.55
C THR A 26 -0.92 1.81 8.80
N ILE A 27 -1.23 3.05 9.20
CA ILE A 27 -2.61 3.51 9.41
C ILE A 27 -3.33 3.65 8.06
N SER A 28 -2.64 4.20 7.05
CA SER A 28 -3.18 4.34 5.69
C SER A 28 -3.44 2.97 5.05
N TRP A 29 -2.52 2.02 5.24
CA TRP A 29 -2.67 0.65 4.76
C TRP A 29 -3.75 -0.14 5.49
N GLY A 30 -3.90 0.06 6.81
CA GLY A 30 -5.00 -0.53 7.58
C GLY A 30 -6.36 -0.03 7.09
N ALA A 31 -6.50 1.28 6.90
CA ALA A 31 -7.72 1.88 6.36
C ALA A 31 -8.04 1.39 4.94
N LEU A 32 -7.02 1.20 4.10
CA LEU A 32 -7.18 0.63 2.76
C LEU A 32 -7.59 -0.84 2.82
N ALA A 33 -6.98 -1.62 3.71
CA ALA A 33 -7.33 -3.01 3.96
C ALA A 33 -8.79 -3.16 4.45
N ASP A 34 -9.27 -2.23 5.28
CA ASP A 34 -10.66 -2.18 5.74
C ASP A 34 -11.62 -1.81 4.61
N GLN A 35 -11.27 -0.83 3.77
CA GLN A 35 -12.08 -0.46 2.60
C GLN A 35 -12.19 -1.61 1.60
N VAL A 36 -11.08 -2.33 1.35
CA VAL A 36 -11.08 -3.52 0.51
C VAL A 36 -11.96 -4.60 1.13
N ALA A 37 -11.80 -4.90 2.42
CA ALA A 37 -12.60 -5.91 3.13
C ALA A 37 -14.11 -5.58 3.14
N ALA A 38 -14.47 -4.31 3.21
CA ALA A 38 -15.84 -3.81 3.14
C ALA A 38 -16.45 -3.86 1.72
N GLY A 39 -15.70 -4.32 0.70
CA GLY A 39 -16.17 -4.41 -0.68
C GLY A 39 -16.17 -3.07 -1.44
N GLY A 40 -15.39 -2.09 -0.99
CA GLY A 40 -15.27 -0.81 -1.68
C GLY A 40 -14.73 -0.98 -3.11
N SER A 41 -15.52 -0.59 -4.11
CA SER A 41 -15.18 -0.76 -5.54
C SER A 41 -14.25 0.32 -6.10
N GLY A 42 -13.77 1.25 -5.26
CA GLY A 42 -13.00 2.42 -5.68
C GLY A 42 -11.49 2.20 -5.78
N ILE A 43 -10.97 1.05 -5.32
CA ILE A 43 -9.52 0.78 -5.24
C ILE A 43 -9.17 -0.35 -6.20
N ALA A 44 -8.49 0.00 -7.28
CA ALA A 44 -7.99 -0.95 -8.27
C ALA A 44 -6.79 -1.77 -7.77
N GLY A 45 -5.95 -1.13 -6.96
CA GLY A 45 -4.66 -1.63 -6.53
C GLY A 45 -3.87 -0.55 -5.82
N VAL A 46 -2.70 -0.94 -5.30
CA VAL A 46 -1.78 -0.06 -4.57
C VAL A 46 -0.38 -0.19 -5.16
N MET A 47 0.39 0.89 -5.08
CA MET A 47 1.82 0.89 -5.36
C MET A 47 2.58 1.01 -4.03
N ILE A 48 3.62 0.20 -3.85
CA ILE A 48 4.44 0.19 -2.63
C ILE A 48 5.91 0.29 -3.04
N GLU A 49 6.60 1.33 -2.60
CA GLU A 49 8.05 1.44 -2.73
C GLU A 49 8.73 0.61 -1.64
N SER A 50 9.32 -0.52 -2.01
CA SER A 50 9.99 -1.43 -1.08
C SER A 50 11.35 -1.87 -1.57
N TYR A 51 12.26 -2.02 -0.61
CA TYR A 51 13.57 -2.62 -0.79
C TYR A 51 13.93 -3.55 0.39
N LEU A 52 15.17 -4.03 0.46
CA LEU A 52 15.56 -5.00 1.49
C LEU A 52 15.53 -4.40 2.91
N ALA A 53 16.13 -3.22 3.09
CA ALA A 53 16.10 -2.45 4.33
C ALA A 53 15.41 -1.09 4.14
N ASP A 54 15.04 -0.48 5.26
CA ASP A 54 14.29 0.77 5.27
C ASP A 54 15.14 2.00 4.95
N GLY A 55 14.54 2.93 4.20
CA GLY A 55 15.12 4.23 3.90
C GLY A 55 15.84 4.27 2.56
N ASN A 56 16.79 5.21 2.45
CA ASN A 56 17.64 5.40 1.28
C ASN A 56 19.06 5.78 1.69
N GLN A 57 19.94 5.83 0.69
CA GLN A 57 21.31 6.29 0.80
C GLN A 57 21.65 7.18 -0.40
N LYS A 58 22.64 8.07 -0.25
CA LYS A 58 23.10 8.97 -1.33
C LYS A 58 24.31 8.42 -2.09
N THR A 59 25.03 7.49 -1.48
CA THR A 59 26.20 6.79 -2.02
C THR A 59 25.94 5.29 -1.93
N PRO A 60 26.42 4.46 -2.88
CA PRO A 60 26.13 3.03 -2.93
C PRO A 60 26.99 2.24 -1.93
N GLU A 61 26.88 2.55 -0.65
CA GLU A 61 27.65 1.93 0.44
C GLU A 61 27.02 0.64 0.95
N ARG A 62 25.69 0.53 0.82
CA ARG A 62 24.88 -0.58 1.33
C ARG A 62 24.03 -1.19 0.23
N HIS A 63 24.17 -2.47 -0.05
CA HIS A 63 23.37 -3.12 -1.11
C HIS A 63 21.90 -3.36 -0.73
N ASP A 64 21.52 -3.08 0.51
CA ASP A 64 20.17 -3.28 1.03
C ASP A 64 19.35 -1.99 1.15
N LEU A 65 19.85 -0.85 0.66
CA LEU A 65 19.14 0.44 0.65
C LEU A 65 18.92 1.00 -0.76
N SER A 66 17.79 1.68 -0.97
CA SER A 66 17.49 2.43 -2.19
C SER A 66 18.47 3.61 -2.39
N LEU A 67 18.81 3.91 -3.65
CA LEU A 67 19.61 5.09 -4.02
C LEU A 67 18.77 6.34 -4.29
N THR A 68 17.47 6.17 -4.51
CA THR A 68 16.54 7.25 -4.86
C THR A 68 15.68 7.60 -3.65
N ASP A 69 14.41 7.23 -3.68
CA ASP A 69 13.43 7.51 -2.65
C ASP A 69 13.51 6.48 -1.53
N ALA A 70 13.07 6.88 -0.34
CA ALA A 70 13.12 6.05 0.85
C ALA A 70 12.09 4.92 0.78
N CYS A 71 12.54 3.67 0.78
CA CYS A 71 11.67 2.52 0.66
C CYS A 71 11.33 1.88 2.01
N LEU A 72 10.23 1.12 2.05
CA LEU A 72 9.96 0.16 3.12
C LEU A 72 10.87 -1.07 2.99
N GLY A 73 11.48 -1.46 4.11
CA GLY A 73 12.26 -2.68 4.24
C GLY A 73 11.37 -3.91 4.32
N TRP A 74 11.96 -5.07 4.01
CA TRP A 74 11.25 -6.35 3.93
C TRP A 74 10.48 -6.71 5.21
N HIS A 75 11.02 -6.32 6.37
CA HIS A 75 10.40 -6.57 7.68
C HIS A 75 9.00 -5.95 7.83
N ARG A 76 8.71 -4.87 7.09
CA ARG A 76 7.39 -4.21 7.05
C ARG A 76 6.58 -4.60 5.83
N THR A 77 7.25 -4.78 4.69
CA THR A 77 6.59 -5.12 3.43
C THR A 77 5.91 -6.49 3.46
N ALA A 78 6.57 -7.52 4.00
CA ALA A 78 5.99 -8.86 4.07
C ALA A 78 4.65 -8.90 4.85
N PRO A 79 4.58 -8.42 6.12
CA PRO A 79 3.32 -8.43 6.87
C PRO A 79 2.25 -7.49 6.27
N LEU A 80 2.66 -6.42 5.59
CA LEU A 80 1.75 -5.54 4.85
C LEU A 80 1.06 -6.28 3.69
N LEU A 81 1.83 -6.97 2.85
CA LEU A 81 1.29 -7.76 1.73
C LEU A 81 0.34 -8.87 2.20
N GLU A 82 0.69 -9.55 3.30
CA GLU A 82 -0.20 -10.55 3.91
C GLU A 82 -1.51 -9.95 4.38
N THR A 83 -1.48 -8.75 4.94
CA THR A 83 -2.67 -8.04 5.42
C THR A 83 -3.58 -7.66 4.25
N LEU A 84 -3.01 -7.11 3.17
CA LEU A 84 -3.75 -6.78 1.95
C LEU A 84 -4.36 -8.03 1.30
N ALA A 85 -3.61 -9.14 1.24
CA ALA A 85 -4.10 -10.41 0.72
C ALA A 85 -5.27 -10.97 1.55
N ARG A 86 -5.18 -10.90 2.89
CA ARG A 86 -6.26 -11.31 3.80
C ARG A 86 -7.53 -10.49 3.58
N SER A 87 -7.41 -9.17 3.48
CA SER A 87 -8.55 -8.28 3.23
C SER A 87 -9.21 -8.56 1.88
N ARG A 88 -8.43 -8.79 0.82
CA ARG A 88 -8.98 -9.17 -0.49
C ARG A 88 -9.74 -10.49 -0.44
N SER A 89 -9.20 -11.51 0.21
CA SER A 89 -9.87 -12.81 0.35
C SER A 89 -11.19 -12.69 1.12
N ALA A 90 -11.21 -11.89 2.19
CA ALA A 90 -12.43 -11.61 2.96
C ALA A 90 -13.50 -10.94 2.09
N ALA A 91 -13.12 -9.91 1.31
CA ALA A 91 -14.02 -9.22 0.39
C ALA A 91 -14.61 -10.14 -0.68
N VAL A 92 -13.77 -10.95 -1.33
CA VAL A 92 -14.21 -11.92 -2.34
C VAL A 92 -15.17 -12.95 -1.75
N SER A 93 -14.88 -13.46 -0.55
CA SER A 93 -15.76 -14.43 0.13
C SER A 93 -17.12 -13.83 0.47
N ALA A 94 -17.16 -12.55 0.87
CA ALA A 94 -18.42 -11.83 1.12
C ALA A 94 -19.23 -11.65 -0.17
N THR A 95 -18.59 -11.26 -1.28
CA THR A 95 -19.27 -11.11 -2.58
C THR A 95 -19.83 -12.43 -3.11
N VAL A 96 -19.13 -13.56 -2.94
CA VAL A 96 -19.60 -14.88 -3.42
C VAL A 96 -20.77 -15.42 -2.60
N ARG A 97 -20.99 -14.93 -1.37
CA ARG A 97 -22.07 -15.37 -0.47
C ARG A 97 -23.33 -14.50 -0.56
N ALA A 98 -23.29 -13.38 -1.28
CA ALA A 98 -24.41 -12.47 -1.50
C ALA A 98 -25.16 -12.83 -2.79
#